data_AF-A0A945F1S5-F1
#
_entry.id   AF-A0A945F1S5-F1
#
_cell.length_a   1.000
_cell.length_b   1.000
_cell.length_c   1.000
_cell.angle_alpha   90.00
_cell.angle_beta   90.00
_cell.angle_gamma   90.00
#
_symmetry.space_group_name_H-M   'P 1'
#
loop_
_entity.id
_entity.type
_entity.pdbx_description
1 polymer ?
#
loop_
_entity_poly.entity_id
_entity_poly.type
_entity_poly.pdbx_seq_one_letter_code
_entity_poly.pdbx_strand_id
1 'polypeptide(L)'
;MKQALVLIVQLFFLFSIHPTKAQSSFSFSDGSDKRVFSFELVNNLIIVPVKINGVTFSFILDSGVNRTILFNNDLISELQLKNKTSISLRGFSNSESIKA
;
A
#
# COMPACT_ATOMS: atom_id res chain seq x y z
N MET A 1 30.00 -8.47 47.48
CA MET A 1 28.63 -9.06 47.39
C MET A 1 27.57 -8.02 47.03
N LYS A 2 27.38 -6.94 47.80
CA LYS A 2 26.35 -5.91 47.52
C LYS A 2 26.49 -5.23 46.14
N GLN A 3 27.72 -4.87 45.74
CA GLN A 3 28.02 -4.27 44.43
C GLN A 3 27.65 -5.19 43.26
N ALA A 4 28.00 -6.48 43.35
CA ALA A 4 27.65 -7.48 42.35
C ALA A 4 26.13 -7.70 42.27
N LEU A 5 25.43 -7.66 43.40
CA LEU A 5 23.97 -7.76 43.43
C LEU A 5 23.30 -6.57 42.70
N VAL A 6 23.80 -5.35 42.92
CA VAL A 6 23.30 -4.15 42.23
C VAL A 6 23.52 -4.26 40.71
N LEU A 7 24.69 -4.72 40.29
CA LEU A 7 25.00 -4.97 38.87
C LEU A 7 24.10 -6.03 38.25
N ILE A 8 23.82 -7.13 38.95
CA ILE A 8 22.93 -8.20 38.48
C ILE A 8 21.50 -7.68 38.32
N VAL A 9 21.01 -6.85 39.25
CA VAL A 9 19.68 -6.25 39.16
C VAL A 9 19.58 -5.30 37.96
N GLN A 10 20.59 -4.45 37.74
CA GLN A 10 20.63 -3.57 36.56
C GLN A 10 20.68 -4.37 35.25
N LEU A 11 21.44 -5.47 35.23
CA LEU A 11 21.51 -6.36 34.08
C LEU A 11 20.16 -7.02 33.79
N PHE A 12 19.41 -7.42 34.81
CA PHE A 12 18.08 -7.99 34.67
C PHE A 12 17.07 -7.00 34.04
N PHE A 13 17.15 -5.72 34.41
CA PHE A 13 16.34 -4.68 33.76
C PHE A 13 16.75 -4.42 32.30
N LEU A 14 18.04 -4.54 31.96
CA LEU A 14 18.53 -4.39 30.59
C LEU A 14 18.13 -5.54 29.66
N PHE A 15 17.97 -6.76 30.19
CA PHE A 15 17.54 -7.95 29.43
C PHE A 15 16.03 -8.19 29.46
N SER A 16 15.24 -7.24 29.95
CA SER A 16 13.77 -7.34 29.91
C SER A 16 13.27 -7.12 28.46
N ILE A 17 13.16 -8.21 27.71
CA ILE A 17 12.72 -8.20 26.31
C ILE A 17 11.20 -8.00 26.28
N HIS A 18 10.75 -6.81 25.90
CA HIS A 18 9.33 -6.56 25.65
C HIS A 18 9.00 -6.82 24.17
N PRO A 19 7.98 -7.64 23.84
CA PRO A 19 7.56 -7.83 22.46
C PRO A 19 6.95 -6.53 21.94
N THR A 20 7.73 -5.77 21.17
CA THR A 20 7.25 -4.57 20.49
C THR A 20 6.58 -4.99 19.18
N LYS A 21 5.33 -4.59 18.98
CA LYS A 21 4.63 -4.74 17.69
C LYS A 21 5.03 -3.56 16.81
N ALA A 22 6.13 -3.72 16.06
CA ALA A 22 6.67 -2.66 15.21
C ALA A 22 5.93 -2.50 13.87
N GLN A 23 5.07 -3.44 13.50
CA GLN A 23 4.39 -3.45 12.21
C GLN A 23 2.88 -3.30 12.43
N SER A 24 2.25 -2.35 11.73
CA SER A 24 0.80 -2.29 11.71
C SER A 24 0.28 -3.48 10.91
N SER A 25 -0.74 -4.14 11.44
CA SER A 25 -1.43 -5.20 10.71
C SER A 25 -2.47 -4.55 9.80
N PHE A 26 -2.59 -5.03 8.57
CA PHE A 26 -3.80 -4.82 7.81
C PHE A 26 -4.91 -5.69 8.40
N SER A 27 -6.11 -5.14 8.54
CA SER A 27 -7.30 -5.88 8.95
C SER A 27 -8.50 -5.37 8.16
N PHE A 28 -9.39 -6.27 7.77
CA PHE A 28 -10.66 -5.86 7.20
C PHE A 28 -11.58 -5.36 8.31
N SER A 29 -12.42 -4.37 8.00
CA SER A 29 -13.32 -3.73 8.99
C SER A 29 -14.35 -4.69 9.59
N ASP A 30 -14.62 -5.80 8.91
CA ASP A 30 -15.53 -6.86 9.36
C ASP A 30 -14.82 -7.98 10.13
N GLY A 31 -13.51 -7.86 10.37
CA GLY A 31 -12.72 -8.86 11.09
C GLY A 31 -12.40 -10.12 10.28
N SER A 32 -12.71 -10.15 8.98
CA SER A 32 -12.32 -11.26 8.11
C SER A 32 -10.80 -11.26 7.87
N ASP A 33 -10.25 -12.44 7.56
CA ASP A 33 -8.84 -12.60 7.17
C ASP A 33 -8.66 -12.74 5.66
N LYS A 34 -9.75 -12.89 4.90
CA LYS A 34 -9.71 -13.18 3.46
C LYS A 34 -10.87 -12.51 2.74
N ARG A 35 -10.56 -11.91 1.58
CA ARG A 35 -11.55 -11.44 0.60
C ARG A 35 -11.34 -12.11 -0.75
N VAL A 36 -12.46 -12.38 -1.42
CA VAL A 36 -12.51 -12.92 -2.78
C VAL A 36 -13.36 -11.96 -3.60
N PHE A 37 -12.87 -11.58 -4.77
CA PHE A 37 -13.56 -10.70 -5.71
C PHE A 37 -13.32 -11.19 -7.13
N SER A 38 -14.24 -10.85 -8.03
CA SER A 38 -14.09 -11.14 -9.45
C SER A 38 -13.13 -10.15 -10.09
N PHE A 39 -12.39 -10.61 -11.08
CA PHE A 39 -11.48 -9.80 -11.88
C PHE A 39 -11.52 -10.30 -13.32
N GLU A 40 -11.08 -9.46 -14.25
CA GLU A 40 -10.89 -9.83 -15.65
C GLU A 40 -9.42 -10.16 -15.88
N LEU A 41 -9.17 -11.27 -16.59
CA LEU A 41 -7.82 -11.63 -17.03
C LEU A 41 -7.70 -11.32 -18.52
N VAL A 42 -6.98 -10.25 -18.86
CA VAL A 42 -6.78 -9.82 -20.25
C VAL A 42 -5.28 -9.68 -20.50
N ASN A 43 -4.75 -10.38 -21.49
CA ASN A 43 -3.31 -10.36 -21.83
C ASN A 43 -2.40 -10.56 -20.60
N ASN A 44 -2.76 -11.52 -19.73
CA ASN A 44 -2.05 -11.83 -18.49
C ASN A 44 -2.04 -10.72 -17.43
N LEU A 45 -2.85 -9.68 -17.59
CA LEU A 45 -3.06 -8.64 -16.59
C LEU A 45 -4.33 -8.92 -15.79
N ILE A 46 -4.22 -8.83 -14.47
CA ILE A 46 -5.34 -8.90 -13.54
C ILE A 46 -5.97 -7.51 -13.49
N ILE A 47 -7.16 -7.38 -14.10
CA ILE A 47 -7.91 -6.13 -14.15
C ILE A 47 -9.03 -6.18 -13.10
N VAL A 48 -9.00 -5.25 -12.16
CA VAL A 48 -9.93 -5.17 -11.02
C VAL A 48 -10.75 -3.88 -11.13
N PRO A 49 -12.10 -3.97 -11.10
CA PRO A 49 -12.94 -2.78 -10.99
C PRO A 49 -12.86 -2.19 -9.58
N VAL A 50 -12.58 -0.90 -9.47
CA VAL A 50 -12.48 -0.19 -8.19
C VAL A 50 -13.35 1.07 -8.23
N LYS A 51 -14.17 1.25 -7.20
CA LYS A 51 -15.00 2.46 -7.04
C LYS A 51 -14.33 3.43 -6.10
N ILE A 52 -13.97 4.61 -6.59
CA ILE A 52 -13.32 5.69 -5.83
C ILE A 52 -14.25 6.89 -5.87
N ASN A 53 -14.67 7.39 -4.70
CA ASN A 53 -15.56 8.56 -4.58
C ASN A 53 -16.81 8.54 -5.50
N GLY A 54 -17.38 7.36 -5.75
CA GLY A 54 -18.57 7.22 -6.62
C GLY A 54 -18.27 6.85 -8.07
N VAL A 55 -17.06 7.09 -8.56
CA VAL A 55 -16.63 6.82 -9.94
C VAL A 55 -15.96 5.45 -10.02
N THR A 56 -16.29 4.66 -11.05
CA THR A 56 -15.73 3.31 -11.23
C THR A 56 -14.59 3.35 -12.23
N PHE A 57 -13.47 2.73 -11.86
CA PHE A 57 -12.25 2.61 -12.66
C PHE A 57 -11.89 1.14 -12.84
N SER A 58 -11.14 0.86 -13.90
CA SER A 58 -10.47 -0.42 -14.09
C SER A 58 -8.99 -0.27 -13.75
N PHE A 59 -8.52 -1.03 -12.77
CA PHE A 59 -7.12 -1.03 -12.34
C PHE A 59 -6.41 -2.30 -12.75
N ILE A 60 -5.15 -2.16 -13.15
CA ILE A 60 -4.23 -3.30 -13.22
C ILE A 60 -3.67 -3.52 -11.81
N LEU A 61 -3.76 -4.75 -11.31
CA LEU A 61 -3.14 -5.13 -10.05
C LEU A 61 -1.65 -5.42 -10.27
N ASP A 62 -0.79 -4.51 -9.79
CA ASP A 62 0.66 -4.58 -10.02
C ASP A 62 1.44 -4.34 -8.71
N SER A 63 2.27 -5.31 -8.31
CA SER A 63 3.19 -5.19 -7.17
C SER A 63 4.52 -4.52 -7.53
N GLY A 64 4.79 -4.29 -8.81
CA GLY A 64 6.01 -3.65 -9.33
C GLY A 64 6.02 -2.13 -9.21
N VAL A 65 4.93 -1.51 -8.73
CA VAL A 65 4.81 -0.06 -8.54
C VAL A 65 4.69 0.30 -7.06
N ASN A 66 5.31 1.40 -6.65
CA ASN A 66 5.28 1.89 -5.27
C ASN A 66 4.12 2.86 -4.98
N ARG A 67 3.40 3.29 -6.02
CA ARG A 67 2.26 4.20 -5.92
C ARG A 67 1.20 3.79 -6.94
N THR A 68 -0.06 3.97 -6.58
CA THR A 68 -1.18 3.85 -7.51
C THR A 68 -1.12 4.98 -8.52
N ILE A 69 -1.23 4.64 -9.80
CA ILE A 69 -1.24 5.59 -10.91
C ILE A 69 -2.65 5.61 -11.49
N LEU A 70 -3.21 6.80 -11.65
CA LEU A 70 -4.50 6.99 -12.30
C LEU A 70 -4.24 7.46 -13.73
N PHE A 71 -4.90 6.82 -14.69
CA PHE A 71 -4.93 7.25 -16.08
C PHE A 71 -6.35 7.67 -16.42
N ASN A 72 -6.50 8.63 -17.33
CA ASN A 72 -7.75 9.31 -17.73
C ASN A 72 -8.04 10.61 -16.94
N ASN A 73 -7.63 11.75 -17.51
CA ASN A 73 -7.81 13.06 -16.92
C ASN A 73 -9.28 13.44 -16.69
N ASP A 74 -10.19 12.98 -17.54
CA ASP A 74 -11.61 13.31 -17.44
C ASP A 74 -12.21 12.66 -16.18
N LEU A 75 -12.00 11.36 -16.00
CA LEU A 75 -12.43 10.65 -14.79
C LEU A 75 -11.71 11.15 -13.53
N ILE A 76 -10.42 11.49 -13.63
CA ILE A 76 -9.66 12.09 -12.52
C ILE A 76 -10.21 13.48 -12.13
N SER A 77 -10.82 14.21 -13.06
CA SER A 77 -11.42 15.51 -12.78
C SER A 77 -12.72 15.38 -11.98
N GLU A 78 -13.50 14.33 -12.21
CA GLU A 78 -14.68 13.97 -11.40
C GLU A 78 -14.28 13.55 -9.98
N LEU A 79 -13.12 12.90 -9.86
CA LEU A 79 -12.53 12.57 -8.58
C LEU A 79 -12.02 13.84 -7.88
N GLN A 80 -12.77 14.31 -6.89
CA GLN A 80 -12.38 15.41 -5.98
C GLN A 80 -11.23 15.01 -5.03
N LEU A 81 -10.14 14.44 -5.55
CA LEU A 81 -8.97 14.01 -4.79
C LEU A 81 -8.18 15.23 -4.30
N LYS A 82 -7.99 15.30 -2.98
CA LYS A 82 -7.20 16.37 -2.33
C LYS A 82 -5.69 16.20 -2.53
N ASN A 83 -5.21 14.96 -2.50
CA ASN A 83 -3.79 14.63 -2.55
C ASN A 83 -3.48 13.86 -3.83
N LYS A 84 -3.22 14.58 -4.92
CA LYS A 84 -2.77 14.01 -6.19
C LYS A 84 -1.54 14.75 -6.69
N THR A 85 -0.64 14.02 -7.34
CA THR A 85 0.56 14.57 -7.96
C THR A 85 0.61 14.10 -9.40
N SER A 86 0.85 15.00 -10.33
CA SER A 86 1.02 14.61 -11.74
C SER A 86 2.42 14.09 -11.99
N ILE A 87 2.50 13.02 -12.78
CA ILE A 87 3.76 12.40 -13.22
C ILE A 87 3.74 12.23 -14.73
N SER A 88 4.92 12.25 -15.35
CA SER A 88 5.07 11.89 -16.77
C SER A 88 5.58 10.47 -16.86
N LEU A 89 4.79 9.61 -17.51
CA LEU A 89 5.08 8.19 -17.66
C LEU A 89 5.56 7.91 -19.07
N ARG A 90 6.66 7.18 -19.17
CA ARG A 90 7.21 6.72 -20.44
C ARG A 90 7.34 5.20 -20.36
N GLY A 91 6.80 4.53 -21.38
CA GLY A 91 6.93 3.08 -21.51
C GLY A 91 8.33 2.67 -21.94
N PHE A 92 8.54 1.37 -22.13
CA PHE A 92 9.79 0.83 -22.69
C PHE A 92 10.05 1.33 -24.12
N SER A 93 8.98 1.58 -24.89
CA SER A 93 9.09 2.22 -26.19
C SER A 93 9.62 3.65 -26.04
N ASN A 94 10.44 4.09 -26.98
CA ASN A 94 10.97 5.46 -27.04
C ASN A 94 9.92 6.51 -27.46
N SER A 95 8.64 6.24 -27.19
CA SER A 95 7.52 7.11 -27.49
C SER A 95 7.48 8.33 -26.57
N GLU A 96 6.65 9.30 -26.93
CA GLU A 96 6.37 10.43 -26.07
C GLU A 96 5.79 9.99 -24.72
N SER A 97 6.07 10.78 -23.69
CA SER A 97 5.58 10.52 -22.34
C SER A 97 4.13 10.96 -22.22
N ILE A 98 3.33 10.20 -21.48
CA ILE A 98 1.94 10.50 -21.17
C ILE A 98 1.87 11.12 -19.77
N LYS A 99 1.04 12.14 -19.58
CA LYS A 99 0.76 12.70 -18.24
C LYS A 99 -0.31 11.87 -17.53
N ALA A 100 -0.03 11.52 -16.28
CA ALA A 100 -0.93 10.91 -15.31
C ALA A 100 -1.02 11.80 -14.07
#